data_AF-A0A1I6R3E3-F1
#
_entry.id   AF-A0A1I6R3E3-F1
#
_cell.length_a   1.000
_cell.length_b   1.000
_cell.length_c   1.000
_cell.angle_alpha   90.00
_cell.angle_beta   90.00
_cell.angle_gamma   90.00
#
_symmetry.space_group_name_H-M   'P 1'
#
loop_
_entity.id
_entity.type
_entity.pdbx_description
1 polymer ?
#
loop_
_entity_poly.entity_id
_entity_poly.type
_entity_poly.pdbx_seq_one_letter_code
_entity_poly.pdbx_strand_id
1 'polypeptide(L)'
;MTRDEGERVARAFFEASASGDVAGLRTLLADRVTLSSDGGGRVLAFVNPIRGLERLLRLYAGARRKWGDGRAALIGFVWIDGLPGYVTRERGGLLQTTALAIENGRIDAIYITRNPDKLHHVARAVAAGPGPGDAAGPAARRS
;
A
#
# COMPACT_ATOMS: atom_id res chain seq x y z
N MET A 1 -14.01 8.57 -4.39
CA MET A 1 -13.68 7.97 -3.08
C MET A 1 -13.31 9.09 -2.11
N THR A 2 -13.79 9.03 -0.89
CA THR A 2 -13.45 10.03 0.16
C THR A 2 -12.14 9.66 0.87
N ARG A 3 -11.55 10.59 1.63
CA ARG A 3 -10.32 10.29 2.39
C ARG A 3 -10.53 9.17 3.41
N ASP A 4 -11.64 9.23 4.14
CA ASP A 4 -12.00 8.23 5.15
C ASP A 4 -12.27 6.85 4.55
N GLU A 5 -12.89 6.79 3.37
CA GLU A 5 -13.10 5.53 2.66
C GLU A 5 -11.78 4.90 2.21
N GLY A 6 -10.87 5.71 1.66
CA GLY A 6 -9.53 5.26 1.28
C GLY A 6 -8.74 4.72 2.48
N GLU A 7 -8.78 5.43 3.62
CA GLU A 7 -8.12 4.97 4.84
C GLU A 7 -8.72 3.67 5.37
N ARG A 8 -10.05 3.51 5.35
CA ARG A 8 -10.70 2.26 5.76
C ARG A 8 -10.23 1.07 4.92
N VAL A 9 -10.14 1.22 3.60
CA VAL A 9 -9.64 0.18 2.71
C VAL A 9 -8.16 -0.10 2.96
N ALA A 10 -7.33 0.94 3.13
CA ALA A 10 -5.91 0.80 3.44
C ALA A 10 -5.66 0.06 4.76
N ARG A 11 -6.47 0.35 5.78
CA ARG A 11 -6.44 -0.33 7.08
C ARG A 11 -6.82 -1.80 6.97
N ALA A 12 -7.95 -2.09 6.33
CA ALA A 12 -8.39 -3.47 6.10
C ALA A 12 -7.35 -4.27 5.32
N PHE A 13 -6.74 -3.66 4.30
CA PHE A 13 -5.69 -4.29 3.52
C PHE A 13 -4.41 -4.55 4.34
N PHE A 14 -3.97 -3.59 5.16
CA PHE A 14 -2.83 -3.77 6.07
C PHE A 14 -3.08 -4.94 7.04
N GLU A 15 -4.24 -4.97 7.69
CA GLU A 15 -4.59 -6.01 8.66
C GLU A 15 -4.65 -7.41 8.03
N ALA A 16 -5.29 -7.52 6.86
CA ALA A 16 -5.41 -8.77 6.14
C ALA A 16 -4.05 -9.26 5.59
N SER A 17 -3.25 -8.35 5.01
CA SER A 17 -1.92 -8.69 4.50
C SER A 17 -0.92 -9.06 5.60
N ALA A 18 -0.96 -8.38 6.75
CA ALA A 18 -0.08 -8.65 7.90
C ALA A 18 -0.45 -9.93 8.64
N SER A 19 -1.73 -10.34 8.64
CA SER A 19 -2.19 -11.60 9.24
C SER A 19 -2.11 -12.80 8.29
N GLY A 20 -2.00 -12.54 6.98
CA GLY A 20 -2.13 -13.56 5.95
C GLY A 20 -3.58 -14.03 5.73
N ASP A 21 -4.57 -13.20 6.09
CA ASP A 21 -5.99 -13.48 5.89
C ASP A 21 -6.34 -13.47 4.39
N VAL A 22 -6.36 -14.66 3.82
CA VAL A 22 -6.70 -14.89 2.41
C VAL A 22 -8.15 -14.52 2.11
N ALA A 23 -9.07 -14.72 3.06
CA ALA A 23 -10.48 -14.43 2.84
C ALA A 23 -10.71 -12.92 2.80
N GLY A 24 -10.18 -12.17 3.77
CA GLY A 24 -10.22 -10.71 3.78
C GLY A 24 -9.49 -10.09 2.58
N LEU A 25 -8.34 -10.62 2.18
CA LEU A 25 -7.67 -10.14 0.96
C LEU A 25 -8.51 -10.38 -0.29
N ARG A 26 -9.23 -11.50 -0.39
CA ARG A 26 -10.09 -11.80 -1.55
C ARG A 26 -11.24 -10.80 -1.70
N THR A 27 -11.81 -10.31 -0.61
CA THR A 27 -12.90 -9.31 -0.68
C THR A 27 -12.38 -7.95 -1.15
N LEU A 28 -11.17 -7.58 -0.73
CA LEU A 28 -10.55 -6.28 -1.02
C LEU A 28 -9.94 -6.18 -2.42
N LEU A 29 -9.36 -7.27 -2.95
CA LEU A 29 -8.57 -7.24 -4.19
C LEU A 29 -9.42 -7.46 -5.44
N ALA A 30 -9.20 -6.68 -6.50
CA ALA A 30 -9.79 -6.94 -7.80
C ALA A 30 -9.21 -8.20 -8.46
N ASP A 31 -9.93 -8.81 -9.39
CA ASP A 31 -9.52 -10.08 -10.00
C ASP A 31 -8.21 -9.96 -10.80
N ARG A 32 -8.02 -8.80 -11.46
CA ARG A 32 -6.85 -8.47 -12.28
C ARG A 32 -5.80 -7.65 -11.54
N VAL A 33 -5.87 -7.61 -10.21
CA VAL A 33 -4.99 -6.78 -9.38
C VAL A 33 -3.51 -6.94 -9.73
N THR A 34 -2.77 -5.84 -9.70
CA THR A 34 -1.32 -5.84 -9.88
C THR A 34 -0.59 -5.44 -8.60
N LEU A 35 0.58 -6.01 -8.38
CA LEU A 35 1.51 -5.59 -7.34
C LEU A 35 2.86 -5.29 -7.98
N SER A 36 3.32 -4.05 -7.81
CA SER A 36 4.63 -3.60 -8.24
C SER A 36 5.42 -3.12 -7.03
N SER A 37 6.74 -3.34 -7.04
CA SER A 37 7.59 -2.76 -6.00
C SER A 37 8.81 -2.08 -6.58
N ASP A 38 9.15 -0.92 -6.04
CA ASP A 38 10.39 -0.21 -6.34
C ASP A 38 11.33 -0.23 -5.12
N GLY A 39 12.46 -0.91 -5.27
CA GLY A 39 13.53 -0.96 -4.28
C GLY A 39 14.73 -0.06 -4.60
N GLY A 40 14.67 0.73 -5.67
CA GLY A 40 15.77 1.61 -6.09
C GLY A 40 17.09 0.89 -6.37
N GLY A 41 17.05 -0.41 -6.69
CA GLY A 41 18.24 -1.26 -6.90
C GLY A 41 19.04 -1.62 -5.65
N ARG A 42 18.67 -1.12 -4.46
CA ARG A 42 19.40 -1.38 -3.19
C ARG A 42 18.68 -2.35 -2.25
N VAL A 43 17.38 -2.57 -2.45
CA VAL A 43 16.55 -3.48 -1.65
C VAL A 43 15.87 -4.50 -2.55
N LEU A 44 15.70 -5.74 -2.06
CA LEU A 44 14.90 -6.81 -2.69
C LEU A 44 13.51 -6.27 -3.08
N ALA A 45 13.34 -6.03 -4.38
CA ALA A 45 12.10 -5.66 -5.04
C ALA A 45 11.70 -6.75 -6.03
N PHE A 46 10.40 -6.91 -6.27
CA PHE A 46 9.88 -7.72 -7.37
C PHE A 46 10.32 -7.11 -8.70
N VAL A 47 11.25 -7.77 -9.38
CA VAL A 47 11.76 -7.37 -10.71
C VAL A 47 10.64 -7.31 -11.75
N ASN A 48 9.63 -8.18 -11.61
CA ASN A 48 8.45 -8.20 -12.46
C ASN A 48 7.18 -7.99 -11.61
N PRO A 49 6.23 -7.14 -12.06
CA PRO A 49 4.95 -7.00 -11.38
C PRO A 49 4.20 -8.33 -11.27
N ILE A 50 3.70 -8.62 -10.07
CA ILE A 50 2.84 -9.78 -9.84
C ILE A 50 1.43 -9.40 -10.27
N ARG A 51 0.78 -10.26 -11.05
CA ARG A 51 -0.54 -10.00 -11.62
C ARG A 51 -1.55 -11.08 -11.26
N GLY A 52 -2.76 -10.66 -10.93
CA GLY A 52 -3.90 -11.52 -10.65
C GLY A 52 -4.06 -11.89 -9.19
N LEU A 53 -5.33 -11.94 -8.78
CA LEU A 53 -5.77 -12.22 -7.41
C LEU A 53 -5.11 -13.46 -6.79
N GLU A 54 -5.19 -14.60 -7.47
CA GLU A 54 -4.68 -15.87 -6.94
C GLU A 54 -3.17 -15.86 -6.67
N ARG A 55 -2.40 -15.10 -7.45
CA ARG A 55 -0.95 -14.98 -7.22
C ARG A 55 -0.66 -14.13 -5.98
N LEU A 56 -1.41 -13.05 -5.78
CA LEU A 56 -1.26 -12.20 -4.59
C LEU A 56 -1.72 -12.91 -3.32
N LEU A 57 -2.83 -13.65 -3.34
CA LEU A 57 -3.29 -14.42 -2.18
C LEU A 57 -2.23 -15.45 -1.74
N ARG A 58 -1.63 -16.18 -2.69
CA ARG A 58 -0.54 -17.11 -2.40
C ARG A 58 0.71 -16.41 -1.87
N LEU A 59 1.04 -15.22 -2.39
CA LEU A 59 2.16 -14.41 -1.92
C LEU A 59 2.00 -14.07 -0.43
N TYR A 60 0.87 -13.49 -0.03
CA TYR A 60 0.64 -13.08 1.36
C TYR A 60 0.51 -14.26 2.32
N ALA A 61 -0.17 -15.34 1.91
CA ALA A 61 -0.21 -16.57 2.70
C ALA A 61 1.19 -17.20 2.87
N GLY A 62 2.01 -17.18 1.82
CA GLY A 62 3.39 -17.64 1.86
C GLY A 62 4.29 -16.78 2.74
N ALA A 63 4.16 -15.45 2.65
CA ALA A 63 4.86 -14.50 3.50
C ALA A 63 4.56 -14.74 4.99
N ARG A 64 3.28 -14.91 5.34
CA ARG A 64 2.84 -15.24 6.70
C ARG A 64 3.48 -16.54 7.21
N ARG A 65 3.47 -17.61 6.41
CA ARG A 65 4.11 -18.89 6.77
C ARG A 65 5.61 -18.76 6.96
N LYS A 66 6.30 -17.97 6.12
CA LYS A 66 7.75 -17.83 6.14
C LYS A 66 8.26 -16.98 7.30
N TRP A 67 7.53 -15.92 7.65
CA TRP A 67 8.00 -14.92 8.61
C TRP A 67 7.27 -14.96 9.94
N GLY A 68 6.26 -15.81 10.09
CA GLY A 68 5.55 -15.98 11.35
C GLY A 68 4.91 -14.67 11.80
N ASP A 69 4.93 -14.41 13.11
CA ASP A 69 4.34 -13.19 13.71
C ASP A 69 5.26 -11.98 13.62
N GLY A 70 6.36 -12.07 12.84
CA GLY A 70 7.24 -10.95 12.53
C GLY A 70 6.52 -9.90 11.68
N ARG A 71 5.62 -9.16 12.33
CA ARG A 71 4.77 -8.15 11.72
C ARG A 71 5.58 -6.91 11.41
N ALA A 72 5.33 -6.34 10.24
CA ALA A 72 5.74 -4.97 9.98
C ALA A 72 5.02 -4.05 10.96
N ALA A 73 5.76 -3.14 11.60
CA ALA A 73 5.17 -2.18 12.51
C ALA A 73 4.51 -1.06 11.69
N LEU A 74 3.20 -0.87 11.82
CA LEU A 74 2.50 0.24 11.21
C LEU A 74 2.99 1.55 11.82
N ILE A 75 3.45 2.47 10.98
CA ILE A 75 3.85 3.82 11.38
C ILE A 75 2.67 4.78 11.24
N GLY A 76 1.88 4.65 10.17
CA GLY A 76 0.67 5.46 9.98
C GLY A 76 0.04 5.29 8.60
N PHE A 77 -1.22 5.72 8.49
CA PHE A 77 -1.94 5.82 7.22
C PHE A 77 -1.66 7.18 6.58
N VAL A 78 -1.44 7.18 5.28
CA VAL A 78 -1.04 8.37 4.51
C VAL A 78 -1.62 8.33 3.10
N TRP A 79 -1.61 9.50 2.45
CA TRP A 79 -1.88 9.62 1.02
C TRP A 79 -0.55 9.76 0.28
N ILE A 80 -0.33 8.92 -0.73
CA ILE A 80 0.91 8.84 -1.50
C ILE A 80 0.53 9.02 -2.97
N ASP A 81 1.00 10.09 -3.60
CA ASP A 81 0.68 10.44 -4.99
C ASP A 81 -0.83 10.40 -5.29
N GLY A 82 -1.64 10.86 -4.34
CA GLY A 82 -3.10 10.89 -4.45
C GLY A 82 -3.81 9.55 -4.18
N LEU A 83 -3.08 8.50 -3.81
CA LEU A 83 -3.63 7.20 -3.45
C LEU A 83 -3.61 6.98 -1.93
N PRO A 84 -4.62 6.34 -1.32
CA PRO A 84 -4.55 5.94 0.07
C PRO A 84 -3.50 4.85 0.27
N GLY A 85 -2.89 4.84 1.43
CA GLY A 85 -1.80 3.93 1.73
C GLY A 85 -1.36 3.98 3.18
N TYR A 86 -0.22 3.37 3.43
CA TYR A 86 0.38 3.35 4.76
C TYR A 86 1.89 3.21 4.69
N VAL A 87 2.53 3.56 5.81
CA VAL A 87 3.96 3.37 6.04
C VAL A 87 4.15 2.28 7.08
N THR A 88 5.01 1.31 6.78
CA THR A 88 5.45 0.29 7.73
C THR A 88 6.94 0.36 7.98
N ARG A 89 7.36 -0.11 9.15
CA ARG A 89 8.73 -0.49 9.45
C ARG A 89 8.82 -2.02 9.41
N GLU A 90 9.51 -2.52 8.40
CA GLU A 90 9.72 -3.94 8.14
C GLU A 90 10.85 -4.50 9.02
N ARG A 91 11.02 -5.83 8.98
CA ARG A 91 12.13 -6.51 9.66
C ARG A 91 13.48 -5.95 9.19
N GLY A 92 14.37 -5.66 10.13
CA GLY A 92 15.64 -5.00 9.84
C GLY A 92 15.56 -3.47 9.83
N GLY A 93 14.42 -2.89 10.25
CA GLY A 93 14.25 -1.45 10.44
C GLY A 93 13.96 -0.66 9.16
N LEU A 94 13.89 -1.36 8.03
CA LEU A 94 13.62 -0.78 6.71
C LEU A 94 12.22 -0.16 6.66
N LEU A 95 12.12 1.07 6.19
CA LEU A 95 10.84 1.70 5.91
C LEU A 95 10.30 1.20 4.56
N GLN A 96 8.99 1.00 4.54
CA GLN A 96 8.24 0.63 3.35
C GLN A 96 6.99 1.48 3.27
N THR A 97 6.64 1.93 2.07
CA THR A 97 5.32 2.48 1.79
C THR A 97 4.52 1.52 0.94
N THR A 98 3.22 1.50 1.17
CA THR A 98 2.24 0.80 0.34
C THR A 98 1.17 1.81 -0.08
N ALA A 99 0.97 2.00 -1.38
CA ALA A 99 -0.11 2.81 -1.94
C ALA A 99 -1.08 1.93 -2.74
N LEU A 100 -2.38 2.23 -2.66
CA LEU A 100 -3.45 1.40 -3.19
C LEU A 100 -4.27 2.18 -4.22
N ALA A 101 -4.26 1.73 -5.48
CA ALA A 101 -5.22 2.20 -6.47
C ALA A 101 -6.52 1.42 -6.26
N ILE A 102 -7.61 2.15 -6.01
CA ILE A 102 -8.92 1.58 -5.69
C ILE A 102 -9.91 2.00 -6.77
N GLU A 103 -10.55 1.03 -7.39
CA GLU A 103 -11.62 1.22 -8.37
C GLU A 103 -12.82 0.38 -7.97
N ASN A 104 -14.02 0.98 -7.98
CA ASN A 104 -15.28 0.30 -7.63
C ASN A 104 -15.22 -0.42 -6.26
N GLY A 105 -14.53 0.17 -5.29
CA GLY A 105 -14.38 -0.38 -3.94
C GLY A 105 -13.41 -1.57 -3.81
N ARG A 106 -12.70 -1.95 -4.88
CA ARG A 106 -11.67 -2.99 -4.87
C ARG A 106 -10.31 -2.43 -5.27
N ILE A 107 -9.25 -3.06 -4.77
CA ILE A 107 -7.86 -2.67 -5.05
C ILE A 107 -7.45 -3.25 -6.40
N ASP A 108 -7.20 -2.38 -7.38
CA ASP A 108 -6.75 -2.75 -8.73
C ASP A 108 -5.21 -2.75 -8.85
N ALA A 109 -4.52 -1.90 -8.09
CA ALA A 109 -3.06 -1.90 -8.06
C ALA A 109 -2.49 -1.59 -6.67
N ILE A 110 -1.36 -2.23 -6.39
CA ILE A 110 -0.58 -2.06 -5.15
C ILE A 110 0.82 -1.63 -5.55
N TYR A 111 1.27 -0.52 -4.96
CA TYR A 111 2.61 0.01 -5.17
C TYR A 111 3.37 -0.03 -3.86
N ILE A 112 4.44 -0.83 -3.82
CA ILE A 112 5.32 -0.93 -2.67
C ILE A 112 6.62 -0.19 -2.94
N THR A 113 6.99 0.79 -2.12
CA THR A 113 8.29 1.47 -2.25
C THR A 113 9.15 1.21 -1.02
N ARG A 114 10.39 0.80 -1.26
CA ARG A 114 11.42 0.54 -0.23
C ARG A 114 12.68 1.38 -0.43
N ASN A 115 12.62 2.38 -1.32
CA ASN A 115 13.76 3.22 -1.67
C ASN A 115 13.93 4.35 -0.63
N PRO A 116 15.03 4.38 0.15
CA PRO A 116 15.27 5.42 1.16
C PRO A 116 15.19 6.84 0.59
N ASP A 117 15.71 7.06 -0.62
CA ASP A 117 15.75 8.36 -1.30
C ASP A 117 14.34 8.89 -1.58
N LYS A 118 13.40 8.00 -1.93
CA LYS A 118 11.98 8.33 -2.13
C LYS A 118 11.23 8.48 -0.81
N LEU A 119 11.60 7.70 0.21
CA LEU A 119 10.93 7.68 1.51
C LEU A 119 11.27 8.90 2.38
N HIS A 120 12.34 9.65 2.10
CA HIS A 120 12.62 10.93 2.79
C HIS A 120 11.49 11.95 2.65
N HIS A 121 10.79 11.99 1.50
CA HIS A 121 9.64 12.89 1.31
C HIS A 121 8.40 12.41 2.09
N VAL A 122 8.15 11.10 2.12
CA VAL A 122 7.02 10.53 2.87
C VAL A 122 7.23 10.65 4.38
N ALA A 123 8.47 10.43 4.86
CA ALA A 123 8.79 10.57 6.28
C ALA A 123 8.57 12.01 6.78
N ARG A 124 8.84 13.02 5.94
CA ARG A 124 8.51 14.42 6.25
C ARG A 124 7.01 14.67 6.33
N ALA A 125 6.23 14.10 5.41
CA ALA A 125 4.76 14.22 5.43
C ALA A 125 4.13 13.52 6.65
N VAL A 126 4.68 12.37 7.07
CA VAL A 126 4.25 11.67 8.29
C VAL A 126 4.61 12.46 9.56
N ALA A 127 5.81 13.05 9.60
CA ALA A 127 6.27 13.84 10.75
C ALA A 127 5.57 15.20 10.89
N ALA A 128 5.06 15.75 9.79
CA ALA A 128 4.38 17.06 9.78
C ALA A 128 2.92 17.01 10.28
N GLY A 129 2.34 15.81 10.48
CA GLY A 129 0.89 15.67 10.67
C GLY A 129 0.10 16.11 9.42
N PRO A 130 -1.23 15.93 9.38
CA PRO A 130 -2.02 16.36 8.24
C PRO A 130 -1.95 17.89 8.11
N GLY A 131 -1.12 18.38 7.18
CA GLY A 131 -1.13 19.78 6.77
C GLY A 131 -2.49 20.13 6.16
N PRO A 132 -3.00 21.36 6.38
CA PRO A 132 -4.28 21.76 5.81
C PRO A 132 -4.09 21.99 4.30
N GLY A 133 -4.83 21.25 3.49
CA GLY A 133 -5.11 21.61 2.10
C GLY A 133 -4.31 20.86 1.04
N ASP A 134 -4.89 19.75 0.58
CA ASP A 134 -4.85 19.38 -0.84
C ASP A 134 -6.27 18.93 -1.23
N ALA A 135 -7.15 19.93 -1.28
CA ALA A 135 -8.46 19.85 -1.91
C ALA A 135 -8.37 20.59 -3.25
N ALA A 136 -7.83 19.91 -4.26
CA ALA A 136 -7.95 20.33 -5.66
C ALA A 136 -8.67 19.21 -6.42
N GLY A 137 -10.00 19.25 -6.38
CA GLY A 137 -10.85 18.49 -7.30
C GLY A 137 -10.65 19.00 -8.73
N PRO A 138 -10.80 18.14 -9.75
CA PRO A 138 -10.54 18.52 -11.12
C PRO A 138 -11.55 19.55 -11.61
N ALA A 139 -11.03 20.70 -12.08
CA ALA A 139 -11.79 21.69 -12.80
C ALA A 139 -12.37 21.07 -14.08
N ALA A 140 -13.68 20.85 -14.10
CA ALA A 140 -14.41 20.48 -15.29
C ALA A 140 -14.47 21.68 -16.24
N ARG A 141 -13.82 21.56 -17.40
CA ARG A 141 -14.13 22.34 -18.60
C ARG A 141 -15.58 22.10 -18.99
N ARG A 142 -16.36 23.15 -19.22
CA ARG A 142 -17.40 23.19 -20.26
C ARG A 142 -17.54 24.62 -20.81
N SER A 143 -17.38 24.66 -22.13
CA SER A 143 -18.00 25.51 -23.16
C SER A 143 -18.08 27.02 -22.94
#